data_AF-A0A3D0SKF4-F1
#
_entry.id   AF-A0A3D0SKF4-F1
#
_cell.length_a   1.000
_cell.length_b   1.000
_cell.length_c   1.000
_cell.angle_alpha   90.00
_cell.angle_beta   90.00
_cell.angle_gamma   90.00
#
_symmetry.space_group_name_H-M   'P 1'
#
loop_
_entity.id
_entity.type
_entity.pdbx_description
1 polymer ?
#
loop_
_entity_poly.entity_id
_entity_poly.type
_entity_poly.pdbx_seq_one_letter_code
_entity_poly.pdbx_strand_id
1 'polypeptide(L)' 'MTTQPALTNDEIIQAYTDILGALVLAIGRQLDPARLRADLQLLANAYAQTGSGPTAGLLDELIRHVDTHLLGRQGEH' A
#
# COMPACT_ATOMS: atom_id res chain seq x y z
N MET A 1 -6.70 35.11 4.37
CA MET A 1 -5.91 33.92 4.76
C MET A 1 -6.87 32.91 5.35
N THR A 2 -7.23 31.87 4.60
CA THR A 2 -7.97 30.72 5.14
C THR A 2 -6.94 29.83 5.83
N THR A 3 -6.97 29.79 7.16
CA THR A 3 -6.21 28.79 7.92
C THR A 3 -6.75 27.42 7.54
N GLN A 4 -5.97 26.65 6.80
CA GLN A 4 -6.31 25.27 6.50
C GLN A 4 -6.47 24.54 7.85
N PRO A 5 -7.59 23.84 8.08
CA PRO A 5 -7.78 23.10 9.31
C PRO A 5 -6.64 22.09 9.45
N ALA A 6 -6.09 22.01 10.66
CA ALA A 6 -5.10 20.98 10.97
C ALA A 6 -5.74 19.60 10.78
N LEU A 7 -5.06 18.74 10.03
CA LEU A 7 -5.49 17.36 9.83
C LEU A 7 -5.51 16.63 11.16
N THR A 8 -6.52 15.79 11.34
CA THR A 8 -6.57 14.80 12.43
C THR A 8 -5.52 13.71 12.19
N ASN A 9 -5.13 12.99 13.24
CA ASN A 9 -4.18 11.89 13.11
C ASN A 9 -4.67 10.81 12.13
N ASP A 10 -5.98 10.56 12.11
CA ASP A 10 -6.58 9.58 11.20
C ASP A 10 -6.50 10.06 9.74
N GLU A 11 -6.76 11.35 9.47
CA GLU A 11 -6.59 11.93 8.14
C GLU A 11 -5.13 11.92 7.69
N ILE A 12 -4.18 12.11 8.61
CA ILE A 12 -2.74 12.02 8.33
C ILE A 12 -2.35 10.57 7.95
N ILE A 13 -2.79 9.59 8.73
CA ILE A 13 -2.51 8.17 8.48
C ILE A 13 -3.12 7.74 7.14
N GLN A 14 -4.37 8.13 6.88
CA GLN A 14 -5.04 7.86 5.61
C GLN A 14 -4.28 8.49 4.44
N ALA A 15 -3.90 9.77 4.54
CA ALA A 15 -3.17 10.45 3.48
C ALA A 15 -1.81 9.79 3.19
N TYR A 16 -1.07 9.37 4.22
CA TYR A 16 0.17 8.62 4.03
C TYR A 16 -0.08 7.27 3.36
N THR A 17 -1.12 6.55 3.76
CA THR A 17 -1.49 5.25 3.17
C THR A 17 -1.87 5.41 1.69
N ASP A 18 -2.66 6.43 1.35
CA ASP A 18 -3.07 6.74 -0.01
C ASP A 18 -1.86 7.09 -0.90
N ILE A 19 -0.93 7.91 -0.39
CA ILE A 19 0.29 8.29 -1.12
C ILE A 19 1.17 7.05 -1.37
N LEU A 20 1.38 6.21 -0.35
CA LEU A 20 2.14 4.97 -0.49
C LEU A 20 1.47 4.02 -1.48
N GLY A 21 0.13 3.90 -1.43
CA GLY A 21 -0.65 3.13 -2.40
C GLY A 21 -0.42 3.62 -3.83
N ALA A 22 -0.52 4.93 -4.06
CA ALA A 22 -0.29 5.54 -5.37
C ALA A 22 1.13 5.26 -5.90
N LEU A 23 2.15 5.35 -5.05
CA LEU A 23 3.54 5.04 -5.41
C LEU A 23 3.74 3.57 -5.74
N VAL A 24 3.21 2.66 -4.93
CA VAL A 24 3.25 1.22 -5.17
C VAL A 24 2.59 0.88 -6.51
N LEU A 25 1.47 1.50 -6.83
CA LEU A 25 0.82 1.31 -8.14
C LEU A 25 1.66 1.85 -9.29
N ALA A 26 2.27 3.03 -9.13
CA ALA A 26 3.14 3.61 -10.16
C ALA A 26 4.39 2.76 -10.42
N ILE A 27 4.99 2.20 -9.37
CA ILE A 27 6.13 1.28 -9.45
C ILE A 27 5.69 -0.04 -10.08
N GLY A 28 4.59 -0.62 -9.60
CA GLY A 28 4.08 -1.91 -10.07
C GLY A 28 3.70 -1.91 -11.56
N ARG A 29 3.25 -0.79 -12.12
CA ARG A 29 3.03 -0.65 -13.58
C ARG A 29 4.31 -0.70 -14.42
N GLN A 30 5.45 -0.35 -13.83
CA GLN A 30 6.76 -0.35 -14.51
C GLN A 30 7.53 -1.65 -14.29
N LEU A 31 7.15 -2.42 -13.28
CA LEU A 31 7.75 -3.70 -12.91
C LEU A 31 6.75 -4.85 -13.18
N ASP A 32 7.11 -6.06 -12.74
CA ASP A 32 6.18 -7.19 -12.67
C ASP A 32 5.29 -7.04 -11.41
N PRO A 33 3.97 -6.82 -11.55
CA PRO A 33 3.07 -6.64 -10.41
C PRO A 33 2.98 -7.87 -9.51
N ALA A 34 3.10 -9.08 -10.06
CA ALA A 34 3.02 -10.32 -9.29
C ALA A 34 4.25 -10.47 -8.40
N ARG A 35 5.44 -10.13 -8.93
CA ARG A 35 6.67 -10.10 -8.14
C ARG A 35 6.63 -9.04 -7.04
N LEU A 36 6.16 -7.83 -7.37
CA LEU A 36 6.01 -6.75 -6.37
C LEU A 36 5.07 -7.17 -5.22
N ARG A 37 3.94 -7.80 -5.55
CA ARG A 37 3.01 -8.35 -4.55
C ARG A 37 3.70 -9.36 -3.63
N ALA A 38 4.47 -10.29 -4.20
CA ALA A 38 5.18 -11.31 -3.44
C ALA A 38 6.24 -10.70 -2.50
N ASP A 39 7.00 -9.71 -2.97
CA ASP A 39 7.99 -9.00 -2.16
C ASP A 39 7.33 -8.26 -0.98
N LEU A 40 6.19 -7.59 -1.22
CA LEU A 40 5.41 -6.94 -0.16
C LEU A 40 4.90 -7.95 0.88
N GLN A 41 4.45 -9.14 0.43
CA GLN A 41 4.00 -10.20 1.34
C GLN A 41 5.13 -10.72 2.23
N LEU A 42 6.34 -10.87 1.68
CA LEU A 42 7.51 -11.27 2.47
C LEU A 42 7.83 -10.25 3.56
N LEU A 43 7.75 -8.96 3.25
CA LEU A 43 7.95 -7.89 4.23
C LEU A 43 6.85 -7.90 5.29
N ALA A 44 5.57 -8.03 4.91
CA ALA A 44 4.46 -8.06 5.86
C ALA A 44 4.64 -9.21 6.87
N ASN A 45 5.00 -10.39 6.37
CA ASN A 45 5.28 -11.56 7.21
C ASN A 45 6.49 -11.35 8.13
N ALA A 46 7.54 -10.68 7.66
CA ALA A 46 8.70 -10.37 8.49
C ALA A 46 8.34 -9.40 9.63
N TYR A 47 7.62 -8.33 9.33
CA TYR A 47 7.20 -7.36 10.35
C TYR A 47 6.19 -7.91 11.35
N ALA A 48 5.30 -8.79 10.92
CA ALA A 48 4.39 -9.52 11.82
C ALA A 48 5.17 -10.37 12.82
N GLN A 49 6.23 -11.07 12.38
CA GLN A 49 7.08 -11.89 13.23
C GLN A 49 7.94 -11.09 14.21
N THR A 50 8.31 -9.85 13.88
CA THR A 50 9.06 -8.96 14.77
C THR A 50 8.17 -8.13 15.71
N GLY A 51 6.85 -8.36 15.72
CA GLY A 51 5.88 -7.66 16.58
C GLY A 51 5.47 -6.27 16.09
N SER A 52 5.77 -5.90 14.84
CA SER A 52 5.38 -4.62 14.25
C SER A 52 4.05 -4.74 13.50
N GLY A 53 2.98 -5.02 14.25
CA GLY A 53 1.62 -5.24 13.71
C GLY A 53 1.09 -4.11 12.82
N PRO A 54 1.23 -2.81 13.21
CA PRO A 54 0.77 -1.70 12.36
C PRO A 54 1.49 -1.63 11.02
N THR A 55 2.80 -1.90 10.99
CA THR A 55 3.59 -1.93 9.75
C THR A 55 3.15 -3.08 8.85
N ALA A 56 2.93 -4.27 9.43
CA ALA A 56 2.40 -5.41 8.69
C ALA A 56 1.02 -5.09 8.09
N GLY A 57 0.12 -4.45 8.86
CA GLY A 57 -1.19 -4.04 8.37
C GLY A 57 -1.15 -3.03 7.22
N LEU A 58 -0.22 -2.05 7.26
CA LEU A 58 -0.02 -1.13 6.14
C LEU A 58 0.50 -1.86 4.89
N LEU A 59 1.41 -2.82 5.05
CA LEU A 59 1.89 -3.63 3.93
C LEU A 59 0.77 -4.50 3.34
N ASP A 60 -0.11 -5.08 4.16
CA ASP A 60 -1.29 -5.80 3.70
C ASP A 60 -2.25 -4.90 2.91
N GLU A 61 -2.40 -3.64 3.32
CA GLU A 61 -3.20 -2.66 2.56
C GLU A 61 -2.58 -2.35 1.20
N LEU A 62 -1.25 -2.22 1.12
CA LEU A 62 -0.54 -2.03 -0.15
C LEU A 62 -0.66 -3.26 -1.07
N ILE A 63 -0.60 -4.47 -0.52
CA ILE A 63 -0.85 -5.72 -1.25
C ILE A 63 -2.26 -5.70 -1.85
N ARG A 64 -3.28 -5.30 -1.07
CA ARG A 64 -4.65 -5.17 -1.56
C ARG A 64 -4.78 -4.16 -2.71
N HIS A 65 -4.03 -3.06 -2.67
CA HIS A 65 -3.99 -2.10 -3.77
C HIS A 65 -3.39 -2.71 -5.05
N VAL A 66 -2.28 -3.43 -4.95
CA VAL A 66 -1.67 -4.15 -6.09
C VAL A 66 -2.65 -5.16 -6.68
N ASP A 67 -3.32 -5.93 -5.84
CA ASP A 67 -4.30 -6.94 -6.25
C ASP A 67 -5.47 -6.32 -7.00
N THR A 68 -6.06 -5.27 -6.43
CA THR A 68 -7.26 -4.63 -6.98
C THR A 68 -6.98 -3.90 -8.29
N HIS A 69 -5.84 -3.22 -8.38
CA HIS A 69 -5.60 -2.27 -9.47
C HIS A 69 -4.62 -2.74 -10.54
N LEU A 70 -3.73 -3.69 -10.23
CA LEU A 70 -2.75 -4.20 -11.20
C LEU A 70 -3.06 -5.63 -11.63
N LEU A 71 -3.31 -6.54 -10.69
CA LEU A 71 -3.52 -7.95 -11.00
C LEU A 71 -4.97 -8.28 -11.37
N GLY A 72 -5.95 -7.63 -10.72
CA GLY A 72 -7.37 -7.82 -11.00
C GLY A 72 -7.79 -7.39 -12.41
N ARG A 73 -7.00 -6.52 -13.07
CA ARG A 73 -7.26 -6.08 -14.46
C ARG A 73 -6.68 -7.00 -15.53
N GLN A 74 -5.79 -7.95 -15.17
CA GLN A 74 -5.16 -8.86 -16.14
C GLN A 74 -6.04 -10.07 -16.52
N GLY A 75 -7.21 -10.22 -15.90
CA GLY A 75 -8.19 -11.27 -16.23
C GLY A 75 -9.25 -10.87 -17.28
N GLU A 76 -9.21 -9.64 -17.80
CA GLU A 76 -10.23 -9.09 -18.72
C GLU A 76 -9.76 -8.91 -20.17
N HIS A 77 -8.66 -9.55 -20.59
CA HIS A 77 -8.11 -9.43 -21.95
C HIS A 77 -8.00 -10.78 -22.65
#